data_AF-A0A9E6K1L8-F1
#
_entry.id   AF-A0A9E6K1L8-F1
#
_cell.length_a   1.000
_cell.length_b   1.000
_cell.length_c   1.000
_cell.angle_alpha   90.00
_cell.angle_beta   90.00
_cell.angle_gamma   90.00
#
_symmetry.space_group_name_H-M   'P 1'
#
loop_
_entity.id
_entity.type
_entity.pdbx_description
1 polymer ?
#
loop_
_entity_poly.entity_id
_entity_poly.type
_entity_poly.pdbx_seq_one_letter_code
_entity_poly.pdbx_strand_id
1 'polypeptide(L)'
;MSQEENTNQEEQKTKSEKFKYTICYIPLVAIILFFIEDDKNPEFRKHIKYGSFLFIAYILLVFLFNLILPFLNLGGILFLIYIIICIYLGYKAYSGEKVELEYFDKIEEKIKDKL
;
A
#
# COMPACT_ATOMS: atom_id res chain seq x y z
N MET A 1 -36.50 -9.26 -12.36
CA MET A 1 -35.19 -8.89 -11.77
C MET A 1 -34.57 -7.91 -12.74
N SER A 2 -34.73 -6.63 -12.45
CA SER A 2 -34.65 -5.54 -13.43
C SER A 2 -33.19 -5.15 -13.66
N GLN A 3 -32.84 -4.73 -14.88
CA GLN A 3 -31.45 -4.35 -15.24
C GLN A 3 -30.84 -3.29 -14.30
N GLU A 4 -31.67 -2.47 -13.66
CA GLU A 4 -31.31 -1.50 -12.61
C GLU A 4 -30.74 -2.13 -11.32
N GLU A 5 -31.16 -3.34 -10.94
CA GLU A 5 -30.59 -4.07 -9.78
C GLU A 5 -29.19 -4.59 -10.10
N ASN A 6 -28.94 -5.04 -11.35
CA ASN A 6 -27.62 -5.52 -11.75
C ASN A 6 -26.60 -4.38 -11.85
N THR A 7 -26.97 -3.22 -12.38
CA THR A 7 -26.08 -2.05 -12.46
C THR A 7 -25.70 -1.53 -11.07
N ASN A 8 -26.66 -1.46 -10.14
CA ASN A 8 -26.38 -1.07 -8.75
C ASN A 8 -25.49 -2.08 -8.02
N GLN A 9 -25.64 -3.39 -8.28
CA GLN A 9 -24.79 -4.42 -7.68
C GLN A 9 -23.35 -4.37 -8.20
N GLU A 10 -23.15 -4.10 -9.49
CA GLU A 10 -21.81 -3.94 -10.09
C GLU A 10 -21.09 -2.68 -9.57
N GLU A 11 -21.80 -1.55 -9.44
CA GLU A 11 -21.23 -0.32 -8.86
C GLU A 11 -20.81 -0.52 -7.39
N GLN A 12 -21.64 -1.17 -6.58
CA GLN A 12 -21.31 -1.44 -5.18
C GLN A 12 -20.11 -2.38 -5.04
N LYS A 13 -20.05 -3.44 -5.86
CA LYS A 13 -18.92 -4.36 -5.87
C LYS A 13 -17.61 -3.65 -6.24
N THR A 14 -17.66 -2.83 -7.29
CA THR A 14 -16.51 -2.03 -7.76
C THR A 14 -16.02 -1.04 -6.68
N LYS A 15 -16.95 -0.37 -5.99
CA LYS A 15 -16.62 0.57 -4.90
C LYS A 15 -16.02 -0.16 -3.69
N SER A 16 -16.54 -1.34 -3.36
CA SER A 16 -15.99 -2.18 -2.28
C SER A 16 -14.58 -2.66 -2.57
N GLU A 17 -14.27 -3.03 -3.81
CA GLU A 17 -12.92 -3.47 -4.21
C GLU A 17 -11.93 -2.30 -4.16
N LYS A 18 -12.31 -1.13 -4.69
CA LYS A 18 -11.51 0.11 -4.58
C LYS A 18 -11.21 0.47 -3.13
N PHE A 19 -12.20 0.37 -2.25
CA PHE A 19 -12.01 0.61 -0.82
C PHE A 19 -11.03 -0.39 -0.19
N LYS A 20 -11.16 -1.69 -0.51
CA LYS A 20 -10.20 -2.72 -0.07
C LYS A 20 -8.77 -2.40 -0.51
N TYR A 21 -8.57 -1.86 -1.71
CA TYR A 21 -7.23 -1.50 -2.20
C TYR A 21 -6.66 -0.30 -1.44
N THR A 22 -7.48 0.68 -1.10
CA THR A 22 -7.05 1.86 -0.32
C THR A 22 -6.61 1.49 1.09
N ILE A 23 -7.33 0.62 1.79
CA ILE A 23 -6.99 0.24 3.17
C ILE A 23 -5.64 -0.47 3.27
N CYS A 24 -5.15 -1.08 2.18
CA CYS A 24 -3.80 -1.65 2.13
C CYS A 24 -2.68 -0.62 2.27
N TYR A 25 -2.96 0.68 2.08
CA TYR A 25 -1.97 1.74 2.29
C TYR A 25 -2.06 2.37 3.68
N ILE A 26 -3.03 1.97 4.50
CA ILE A 26 -3.08 2.39 5.89
C ILE A 26 -1.91 1.72 6.64
N PRO A 27 -1.12 2.48 7.42
CA PRO A 27 -0.02 1.93 8.18
C PRO A 27 -0.48 0.72 9.00
N LEU A 28 0.33 -0.34 9.04
CA LEU A 28 0.07 -1.56 9.81
C LEU A 28 -1.07 -2.44 9.26
N VAL A 29 -2.12 -1.87 8.66
CA VAL A 29 -3.25 -2.60 8.06
C VAL A 29 -2.81 -3.52 6.92
N ALA A 30 -1.85 -3.10 6.09
CA ALA A 30 -1.29 -3.92 5.03
C ALA A 30 -0.75 -5.27 5.54
N ILE A 31 -0.02 -5.24 6.66
CA ILE A 31 0.54 -6.43 7.29
C ILE A 31 -0.57 -7.29 7.87
N ILE A 32 -1.55 -6.69 8.54
CA ILE A 32 -2.69 -7.43 9.09
C ILE A 32 -3.46 -8.15 7.96
N LEU A 33 -3.78 -7.46 6.87
CA LEU A 33 -4.42 -8.05 5.68
C LEU A 33 -3.54 -9.09 5.00
N PHE A 34 -2.22 -9.00 5.14
CA PHE A 34 -1.33 -10.04 4.66
C PHE A 34 -1.54 -11.37 5.40
N PHE A 35 -1.83 -11.35 6.69
CA PHE A 35 -2.05 -12.56 7.49
C PHE A 35 -3.51 -13.02 7.57
N ILE A 36 -4.48 -12.12 7.45
CA ILE A 36 -5.91 -12.45 7.64
C ILE A 36 -6.59 -12.94 6.36
N GLU A 37 -6.21 -12.42 5.20
CA GLU A 37 -6.93 -12.74 3.96
C GLU A 37 -6.27 -13.95 3.27
N ASP A 38 -6.92 -15.11 3.20
CA ASP A 38 -6.35 -16.28 2.51
C ASP A 38 -6.64 -16.29 0.99
N ASP A 39 -7.85 -15.86 0.60
CA ASP A 39 -8.29 -15.84 -0.80
C ASP A 39 -8.10 -14.46 -1.44
N LYS A 40 -6.86 -14.15 -1.79
CA LYS A 40 -6.50 -12.84 -2.35
C LYS A 40 -6.60 -12.87 -3.88
N ASN A 41 -7.43 -12.01 -4.47
CA ASN A 41 -7.34 -11.69 -5.90
C ASN A 41 -5.88 -11.25 -6.24
N PRO A 42 -5.30 -11.65 -7.39
CA PRO A 42 -3.94 -11.25 -7.78
C PRO A 42 -3.69 -9.74 -7.72
N GLU A 43 -4.66 -8.88 -8.03
CA GLU A 43 -4.53 -7.43 -7.88
C GLU A 43 -4.47 -7.00 -6.41
N PHE A 44 -5.34 -7.58 -5.57
CA PHE A 44 -5.32 -7.31 -4.14
C PHE A 44 -4.00 -7.71 -3.47
N ARG A 45 -3.40 -8.84 -3.89
CA ARG A 45 -2.07 -9.28 -3.42
C ARG A 45 -0.99 -8.24 -3.72
N LYS A 46 -1.05 -7.58 -4.88
CA LYS A 46 -0.08 -6.54 -5.25
C LYS A 46 -0.19 -5.34 -4.30
N HIS A 47 -1.40 -4.86 -4.05
CA HIS A 47 -1.62 -3.74 -3.11
C HIS A 47 -1.17 -4.08 -1.68
N ILE A 48 -1.46 -5.30 -1.20
CA ILE A 48 -0.97 -5.77 0.11
C ILE A 48 0.56 -5.82 0.14
N LYS A 49 1.21 -6.35 -0.90
CA LYS A 49 2.68 -6.38 -0.99
C LYS A 49 3.27 -4.98 -0.98
N TYR A 50 2.72 -4.05 -1.79
CA TYR A 50 3.19 -2.67 -1.85
C TYR A 50 3.02 -1.95 -0.52
N GLY A 51 1.85 -2.08 0.12
CA GLY A 51 1.61 -1.50 1.45
C GLY A 51 2.53 -2.08 2.53
N SER A 52 2.72 -3.40 2.52
CA SER A 52 3.61 -4.08 3.48
C SER A 52 5.07 -3.68 3.29
N PHE A 53 5.53 -3.64 2.05
CA PHE A 53 6.88 -3.21 1.71
C PHE A 53 7.10 -1.73 2.06
N LEU A 54 6.12 -0.86 1.78
CA LEU A 54 6.18 0.56 2.14
C LEU A 54 6.33 0.74 3.66
N PHE A 55 5.61 -0.05 4.45
CA PHE A 55 5.71 -0.02 5.92
C PHE A 55 7.06 -0.54 6.42
N ILE A 56 7.55 -1.67 5.88
CA ILE A 56 8.87 -2.22 6.22
C ILE A 56 9.99 -1.22 5.85
N ALA A 57 9.91 -0.63 4.66
CA ALA A 57 10.86 0.38 4.19
C ALA A 57 10.86 1.61 5.11
N TYR A 58 9.68 2.06 5.56
CA TYR A 58 9.56 3.15 6.54
C TYR A 58 10.23 2.79 7.87
N ILE A 59 9.96 1.59 8.43
CA ILE A 59 10.59 1.15 9.67
C ILE A 59 12.11 1.10 9.52
N LEU A 60 12.62 0.52 8.43
CA LEU A 60 14.06 0.45 8.18
C LEU A 60 14.68 1.84 8.04
N LEU A 61 14.01 2.75 7.34
CA LEU A 61 14.47 4.13 7.17
C LEU A 61 14.54 4.85 8.52
N VAL A 62 13.49 4.78 9.33
CA VAL A 62 13.46 5.39 10.68
C VAL A 62 14.52 4.76 11.58
N PHE A 63 14.68 3.44 11.54
CA PHE A 63 15.70 2.73 12.31
C PHE A 63 17.11 3.18 11.93
N LEU A 64 17.43 3.24 10.64
CA LEU A 64 18.74 3.67 10.15
C LEU A 64 19.02 5.14 10.48
N PHE A 65 18.01 6.00 10.37
CA PHE A 65 18.13 7.42 10.71
C PHE A 65 18.39 7.63 12.21
N ASN A 66 17.68 6.90 13.08
CA ASN A 66 17.90 6.95 14.53
C ASN A 66 19.27 6.36 14.92
N LEU A 67 19.79 5.39 14.17
CA LEU A 67 21.12 4.84 14.40
C LEU A 67 22.24 5.87 14.12
N ILE A 68 22.08 6.69 13.08
CA ILE A 68 23.10 7.66 12.65
C ILE A 68 22.96 8.99 13.40
N LEU A 69 21.73 9.47 13.65
CA LEU A 69 21.44 10.78 14.25
C LEU A 69 20.45 10.67 15.43
N PRO A 70 20.80 9.96 16.53
CA PRO A 70 19.87 9.70 17.63
C PRO A 70 19.41 10.96 18.39
N PHE A 71 20.17 12.06 18.29
CA PHE A 71 19.85 13.33 18.94
C PHE A 71 18.82 14.17 18.16
N LEU A 72 18.61 13.87 16.88
CA LEU A 72 17.74 14.63 15.99
C LEU A 72 16.41 13.88 15.87
N ASN A 73 15.40 14.31 16.64
CA ASN A 73 14.09 13.64 16.72
C ASN A 73 13.22 13.94 15.47
N LEU A 74 13.72 13.53 14.30
CA LEU A 74 13.06 13.66 12.99
C LEU A 74 11.98 12.60 12.75
N GLY A 75 11.79 11.66 13.68
CA GLY A 75 10.84 10.57 13.55
C GLY A 75 9.43 11.07 13.24
N GLY A 76 9.00 12.18 13.86
CA GLY A 76 7.69 12.79 13.59
C GLY A 76 7.55 13.36 12.18
N ILE A 77 8.60 13.98 11.64
CA ILE A 77 8.59 14.54 10.27
C ILE A 77 8.62 13.41 9.24
N LEU A 78 9.45 12.39 9.45
CA LEU A 78 9.49 11.18 8.64
C LEU A 78 8.12 10.48 8.64
N PHE A 79 7.44 10.43 9.79
CA PHE A 79 6.09 9.89 9.89
C PHE A 79 5.08 10.71 9.07
N LEU A 80 5.12 12.04 9.14
CA LEU A 80 4.23 12.88 8.31
C LEU A 80 4.45 12.67 6.82
N ILE A 81 5.71 12.62 6.37
CA ILE A 81 6.05 12.32 4.97
C ILE A 81 5.49 10.96 4.57
N TYR A 82 5.66 9.96 5.44
CA TYR A 82 5.14 8.61 5.23
C TYR A 82 3.61 8.58 5.11
N ILE A 83 2.89 9.29 5.99
CA ILE A 83 1.42 9.41 5.92
C ILE A 83 0.98 10.07 4.61
N ILE A 84 1.66 11.13 4.16
CA ILE A 84 1.35 11.79 2.87
C ILE A 84 1.50 10.80 1.70
N ILE A 85 2.58 10.02 1.69
CA ILE A 85 2.81 8.99 0.66
C ILE A 85 1.70 7.93 0.71
N CYS A 86 1.31 7.48 1.90
CA CYS A 86 0.22 6.50 2.08
C CYS A 86 -1.11 7.03 1.55
N ILE A 87 -1.46 8.29 1.87
CA ILE A 87 -2.68 8.94 1.38
C ILE A 87 -2.64 9.07 -0.13
N TYR A 88 -1.51 9.50 -0.71
CA TYR A 88 -1.35 9.64 -2.16
C TYR A 88 -1.53 8.31 -2.89
N LEU A 89 -0.86 7.25 -2.43
CA LEU A 89 -0.96 5.92 -3.04
C LEU A 89 -2.34 5.30 -2.81
N GLY A 90 -2.93 5.50 -1.63
CA GLY A 90 -4.29 5.06 -1.32
C GLY A 90 -5.35 5.73 -2.17
N TYR A 91 -5.20 7.04 -2.47
CA TYR A 91 -6.05 7.77 -3.39
C TYR A 91 -5.90 7.27 -4.84
N LYS A 92 -4.67 6.99 -5.27
CA LYS A 92 -4.39 6.40 -6.58
C LYS A 92 -5.04 5.01 -6.73
N ALA A 93 -4.92 4.18 -5.71
CA ALA A 93 -5.57 2.86 -5.65
C ALA A 93 -7.11 2.97 -5.61
N TYR A 94 -7.66 3.95 -4.89
CA TYR A 94 -9.10 4.20 -4.83
C TYR A 94 -9.66 4.60 -6.21
N SER A 95 -8.88 5.34 -6.99
CA SER A 95 -9.27 5.78 -8.33
C SER A 95 -9.34 4.61 -9.33
N GLY A 96 -8.88 3.41 -8.95
CA GLY A 96 -8.76 2.26 -9.83
C GLY A 96 -7.62 2.40 -10.83
N GLU A 97 -6.76 3.41 -10.65
CA GLU A 97 -5.54 3.53 -11.42
C GLU A 97 -4.60 2.41 -11.00
N LYS A 98 -3.99 1.72 -11.98
CA LYS A 98 -2.96 0.74 -11.67
C LYS A 98 -1.85 1.49 -10.96
N VAL A 99 -1.65 1.16 -9.68
CA VAL A 99 -0.53 1.66 -8.90
C VAL A 99 0.70 0.88 -9.38
N GLU A 100 1.16 1.22 -10.58
CA GLU A 100 2.47 0.81 -11.09
C GLU A 100 3.49 1.68 -10.37
N LEU A 101 4.01 1.11 -9.30
CA LEU A 101 5.18 1.62 -8.65
C LEU A 101 6.39 1.26 -9.52
N GLU A 102 6.51 1.92 -10.66
CA GLU A 102 7.57 1.67 -11.66
C GLU A 102 8.97 1.80 -11.04
N TYR A 103 9.11 2.66 -10.03
CA TYR A 103 10.32 2.78 -9.21
C TYR A 103 10.56 1.56 -8.31
N PHE A 104 9.52 0.90 -7.79
CA PHE A 104 9.66 -0.27 -6.94
C PHE A 104 9.94 -1.52 -7.75
N ASP A 105 9.30 -1.70 -8.91
CA ASP A 105 9.61 -2.83 -9.80
C ASP A 105 11.08 -2.76 -10.25
N LYS A 106 11.59 -1.55 -10.58
CA LYS A 106 13.01 -1.32 -10.88
C LYS A 106 13.95 -1.56 -9.69
N ILE A 107 13.51 -1.30 -8.46
CA ILE A 107 14.30 -1.58 -7.25
C ILE A 107 14.31 -3.09 -6.96
N GLU A 108 13.16 -3.77 -7.10
CA GLU A 108 13.05 -5.22 -6.92
C GLU A 108 13.90 -5.98 -7.95
N GLU A 109 13.84 -5.57 -9.21
CA GLU A 109 14.67 -6.14 -10.29
C GLU A 109 16.17 -5.94 -10.00
N LYS A 110 16.58 -4.74 -9.57
CA LYS A 110 17.98 -4.45 -9.19
C LYS A 110 18.46 -5.24 -7.97
N ILE A 111 17.57 -5.56 -7.04
CA ILE A 111 17.92 -6.37 -5.85
C ILE A 111 18.01 -7.85 -6.25
N LYS A 112 17.11 -8.35 -7.10
CA LYS A 112 17.15 -9.72 -7.61
C LYS A 112 18.39 -10.00 -8.47
N ASP A 113 18.80 -9.06 -9.30
CA ASP A 113 20.01 -9.20 -10.14
C ASP A 113 21.31 -9.26 -9.32
N LYS A 114 21.27 -8.84 -8.05
CA LYS A 114 22.43 -8.82 -7.14
C LYS A 114 22.46 -9.97 -6.12
N LEU A 115 21.44 -10.82 -6.10
CA LEU A 115 21.32 -11.96 -5.18
C LEU A 115 21.62 -13.27 -5.91
#